data_AF-A0A2V6D831-F1
#
_entry.id   AF-A0A2V6D831-F1
#
_cell.length_a   1.000
_cell.length_b   1.000
_cell.length_c   1.000
_cell.angle_alpha   90.00
_cell.angle_beta   90.00
_cell.angle_gamma   90.00
#
_symmetry.space_group_name_H-M   'P 1'
#
loop_
_entity.id
_entity.type
_entity.pdbx_description
1 polymer ?
#
loop_
_entity_poly.entity_id
_entity_poly.type
_entity_poly.pdbx_seq_one_letter_code
_entity_poly.pdbx_strand_id
1 'polypeptide(L)'
;LNFVKETHALALFPGGLGTLDESFEVLTLMQTGKARIIPVVMLDKTDGDYWETWLTFVTEHLYKIGFVSEDDFHFFKIFHDVEEAVKEITGFYRVYHSARWVGQKLVIRIVRSLTPAAVMQLNDKFADLL
;
A
#
# COMPACT_ATOMS: atom_id res chain seq x y z
N LEU A 1 -12.63 -10.70 -9.87
CA LEU A 1 -11.33 -10.00 -9.70
C LEU A 1 -11.07 -9.03 -10.85
N ASN A 2 -11.88 -7.98 -11.02
CA ASN A 2 -11.74 -7.04 -12.13
C ASN A 2 -11.19 -5.68 -11.71
N PHE A 3 -11.38 -5.24 -10.46
CA PHE A 3 -11.09 -3.85 -10.09
C PHE A 3 -9.59 -3.57 -9.92
N VAL A 4 -8.86 -4.35 -9.10
CA VAL A 4 -7.44 -4.09 -8.80
C VAL A 4 -6.55 -4.04 -10.05
N LYS A 5 -6.85 -4.90 -11.05
CA LYS A 5 -6.08 -4.97 -12.29
C LYS A 5 -6.27 -3.72 -13.16
N GLU A 6 -7.46 -3.14 -13.13
CA GLU A 6 -7.88 -2.05 -14.02
C GLU A 6 -7.89 -0.68 -13.31
N THR A 7 -7.48 -0.61 -12.04
CA THR A 7 -7.39 0.64 -11.27
C THR A 7 -5.95 1.11 -11.03
N HIS A 8 -5.80 2.41 -10.83
CA HIS A 8 -4.54 3.06 -10.45
C HIS A 8 -4.54 3.50 -8.98
N ALA A 9 -5.65 3.37 -8.27
CA ALA A 9 -5.76 3.68 -6.85
C ALA A 9 -7.00 3.01 -6.30
N LEU A 10 -7.05 2.82 -4.99
CA LEU A 10 -8.25 2.39 -4.29
C LEU A 10 -8.56 3.38 -3.17
N ALA A 11 -9.80 3.86 -3.14
CA ALA A 11 -10.33 4.64 -2.02
C ALA A 11 -11.40 3.80 -1.31
N LEU A 12 -11.14 3.48 -0.04
CA LEU A 12 -11.99 2.66 0.80
C LEU A 12 -12.69 3.58 1.81
N PHE A 13 -14.02 3.52 1.84
CA PHE A 13 -14.86 4.26 2.79
C PHE A 13 -15.47 3.30 3.81
N PRO A 14 -15.84 3.76 5.03
CA PRO A 14 -16.52 2.92 6.02
C PRO A 14 -17.67 2.13 5.41
N GLY A 15 -17.71 0.83 5.66
CA GLY A 15 -18.69 -0.05 5.05
C GLY A 15 -18.86 -1.38 5.77
N GLY A 16 -19.62 -2.29 5.15
CA GLY A 16 -19.88 -3.62 5.68
C GLY A 16 -18.91 -4.67 5.16
N LEU A 17 -19.37 -5.94 5.13
CA LEU A 17 -18.57 -7.09 4.69
C LEU A 17 -17.97 -6.92 3.30
N GLY A 18 -18.70 -6.34 2.34
CA GLY A 18 -18.18 -6.15 0.98
C GLY A 18 -16.99 -5.20 0.92
N THR A 19 -16.99 -4.11 1.70
CA THR A 19 -15.85 -3.20 1.79
C THR A 19 -14.65 -3.90 2.42
N LEU A 20 -14.87 -4.69 3.47
CA LEU A 20 -13.79 -5.42 4.15
C LEU A 20 -13.21 -6.53 3.27
N ASP A 21 -14.04 -7.24 2.52
CA ASP A 21 -13.63 -8.26 1.54
C ASP A 21 -12.68 -7.65 0.50
N GLU A 22 -13.11 -6.56 -0.16
CA GLU A 22 -12.27 -5.85 -1.13
C GLU A 22 -11.00 -5.26 -0.50
N SER A 23 -11.09 -4.72 0.73
CA SER A 23 -9.93 -4.22 1.48
C SER A 23 -8.87 -5.30 1.68
N PHE A 24 -9.26 -6.45 2.23
CA PHE A 24 -8.33 -7.55 2.49
C PHE A 24 -7.84 -8.19 1.19
N GLU A 25 -8.70 -8.35 0.17
CA GLU A 25 -8.30 -8.88 -1.14
C GLU A 25 -7.17 -8.04 -1.75
N VAL A 26 -7.33 -6.71 -1.80
CA VAL A 26 -6.34 -5.80 -2.38
C VAL A 26 -5.02 -5.87 -1.61
N LEU A 27 -5.08 -5.83 -0.27
CA LEU A 27 -3.88 -5.89 0.57
C LEU A 27 -3.15 -7.23 0.40
N THR A 28 -3.86 -8.36 0.40
CA THR A 28 -3.28 -9.69 0.18
C THR A 28 -2.68 -9.84 -1.22
N LEU A 29 -3.31 -9.29 -2.26
CA LEU A 29 -2.78 -9.33 -3.62
C LEU A 29 -1.48 -8.52 -3.76
N MET A 30 -1.37 -7.37 -3.09
CA MET A 30 -0.13 -6.58 -3.07
C MET A 30 0.95 -7.27 -2.24
N GLN A 31 0.61 -7.76 -1.05
CA GLN A 31 1.50 -8.51 -0.15
C GLN A 31 2.14 -9.70 -0.86
N THR A 32 1.35 -10.48 -1.60
CA THR A 32 1.83 -11.68 -2.32
C THR A 32 2.47 -11.36 -3.68
N GLY A 33 2.54 -10.09 -4.08
CA GLY A 33 3.05 -9.66 -5.38
C GLY A 33 2.21 -10.14 -6.57
N LYS A 34 0.95 -10.53 -6.34
CA LYS A 34 0.00 -10.97 -7.38
C LYS A 34 -0.70 -9.80 -8.07
N ALA A 35 -0.69 -8.62 -7.45
CA ALA A 35 -1.11 -7.36 -8.06
C ALA A 35 0.02 -6.33 -8.06
N ARG A 36 -0.17 -5.28 -8.87
CA ARG A 36 0.69 -4.10 -8.87
C ARG A 36 0.52 -3.37 -7.55
N ILE A 37 1.58 -2.72 -7.06
CA ILE A 37 1.44 -1.77 -5.96
C ILE A 37 0.73 -0.52 -6.48
N ILE A 38 -0.39 -0.19 -5.85
CA ILE A 38 -1.20 1.00 -6.09
C ILE A 38 -1.44 1.70 -4.75
N PRO A 39 -1.63 3.03 -4.72
CA PRO A 39 -2.02 3.73 -3.51
C PRO A 39 -3.40 3.25 -3.04
N VAL A 40 -3.48 2.81 -1.78
CA VAL A 40 -4.73 2.50 -1.08
C VAL A 40 -4.95 3.56 0.00
N VAL A 41 -6.03 4.31 -0.13
CA VAL A 41 -6.45 5.31 0.85
C VAL A 41 -7.70 4.82 1.56
N MET A 42 -7.64 4.79 2.88
CA MET A 42 -8.76 4.47 3.77
C MET A 42 -9.31 5.79 4.29
N LEU A 43 -10.39 6.27 3.70
CA LEU A 43 -10.92 7.60 3.96
C LEU A 43 -12.12 7.50 4.90
N ASP A 44 -12.03 8.16 6.05
CA ASP A 44 -13.12 8.31 7.00
C ASP A 44 -13.65 9.76 7.02
N LYS A 45 -14.78 9.97 7.68
CA LYS A 45 -15.26 11.31 8.04
C LYS A 45 -14.34 11.94 9.08
N THR A 46 -14.40 13.27 9.21
CA THR A 46 -13.50 14.06 10.07
C THR A 46 -13.48 13.62 11.54
N ASP A 47 -14.61 13.13 12.05
CA ASP A 47 -14.81 12.66 13.42
C ASP A 47 -15.10 11.14 13.47
N GLY A 48 -14.74 10.41 12.41
CA GLY A 48 -14.84 8.95 12.34
C GLY A 48 -13.61 8.28 12.92
N ASP A 49 -13.78 7.02 13.32
CA ASP A 49 -12.74 6.15 13.87
C ASP A 49 -12.85 4.72 13.32
N TYR A 50 -13.54 4.54 12.19
CA TYR A 50 -13.82 3.22 11.62
C TYR A 50 -12.53 2.52 11.24
N TRP A 51 -11.64 3.23 10.52
CA TRP A 51 -10.38 2.67 10.03
C TRP A 51 -9.34 2.54 11.14
N GLU A 52 -9.35 3.41 12.15
CA GLU A 52 -8.55 3.28 13.37
C GLU A 52 -8.96 2.05 14.18
N THR A 53 -10.27 1.80 14.30
CA THR A 53 -10.82 0.62 14.95
C THR A 53 -10.42 -0.65 14.19
N TRP A 54 -10.54 -0.63 12.86
CA TRP A 54 -10.07 -1.72 12.00
C TRP A 54 -8.56 -1.93 12.14
N LEU A 55 -7.75 -0.87 12.15
CA LEU A 55 -6.31 -0.94 12.34
C LEU A 55 -5.94 -1.51 13.70
N THR A 56 -6.69 -1.15 14.75
CA THR A 56 -6.55 -1.74 16.09
C THR A 56 -6.80 -3.25 16.02
N PHE A 57 -7.82 -3.72 15.31
CA PHE A 57 -8.03 -5.16 15.10
C PHE A 57 -6.85 -5.82 14.36
N VAL A 58 -6.40 -5.23 13.25
CA VAL A 58 -5.29 -5.79 12.46
C VAL A 58 -4.01 -5.86 13.30
N THR A 59 -3.70 -4.81 14.05
CA THR A 59 -2.49 -4.75 14.89
C THR A 59 -2.57 -5.71 16.07
N GLU A 60 -3.67 -5.72 16.82
CA GLU A 60 -3.82 -6.51 18.04
C GLU A 60 -4.03 -8.00 17.75
N HIS A 61 -4.73 -8.34 16.66
CA HIS A 61 -5.17 -9.71 16.39
C HIS A 61 -4.51 -10.38 15.19
N LEU A 62 -3.88 -9.64 14.28
CA LEU A 62 -3.15 -10.24 13.16
C LEU A 62 -1.64 -10.04 13.31
N TYR A 63 -1.19 -8.81 13.56
CA TYR A 63 0.23 -8.50 13.65
C TYR A 63 0.90 -9.11 14.88
N LYS A 64 0.34 -8.90 16.09
CA LYS A 64 0.95 -9.41 17.34
C LYS A 64 1.14 -10.92 17.38
N ILE A 65 0.35 -11.68 16.62
CA ILE A 65 0.46 -13.14 16.54
C ILE A 65 1.19 -13.64 15.27
N GLY A 66 1.73 -12.71 14.47
CA GLY A 66 2.59 -13.02 13.32
C GLY A 66 1.86 -13.41 12.03
N PHE A 67 0.58 -13.05 11.88
CA PHE A 67 -0.17 -13.30 10.64
C PHE A 67 0.07 -12.23 9.56
N VAL A 68 0.49 -11.04 9.96
CA VAL A 68 0.96 -9.97 9.07
C VAL A 68 2.29 -9.42 9.59
N SER A 69 3.05 -8.80 8.70
CA SER A 69 4.33 -8.15 8.98
C SER A 69 4.17 -6.65 9.20
N GLU A 70 5.19 -6.01 9.79
CA GLU A 70 5.21 -4.55 9.93
C GLU A 70 5.17 -3.84 8.57
N ASP A 71 5.80 -4.43 7.54
CA ASP A 71 5.85 -3.86 6.20
C ASP A 71 4.48 -3.85 5.50
N ASP A 72 3.54 -4.71 5.89
CA ASP A 72 2.19 -4.75 5.30
C ASP A 72 1.41 -3.46 5.60
N PHE A 73 1.76 -2.72 6.66
CA PHE A 73 1.17 -1.43 6.98
C PHE A 73 1.56 -0.32 6.01
N HIS A 74 2.59 -0.52 5.17
CA HIS A 74 2.97 0.44 4.15
C HIS A 74 2.05 0.42 2.91
N PHE A 75 1.14 -0.56 2.81
CA PHE A 75 0.24 -0.71 1.66
C PHE A 75 -0.94 0.25 1.67
N PHE A 76 -1.31 0.84 2.80
CA PHE A 76 -2.45 1.74 2.92
C PHE A 76 -2.14 2.94 3.82
N LYS A 77 -2.95 3.98 3.71
CA LYS A 77 -2.91 5.16 4.59
C LYS A 77 -4.33 5.59 4.95
N ILE A 78 -4.53 5.98 6.20
CA ILE A 78 -5.82 6.46 6.71
C ILE A 78 -5.86 7.99 6.61
N PHE A 79 -6.98 8.53 6.14
CA PHE A 79 -7.22 9.97 5.99
C PHE A 79 -8.60 10.33 6.50
N HIS A 80 -8.74 11.58 6.97
CA HIS A 80 -10.02 12.19 7.38
C HIS A 80 -10.39 13.41 6.53
N ASP A 81 -9.60 13.67 5.49
CA ASP A 81 -9.76 14.78 4.56
C ASP A 81 -9.58 14.26 3.13
N VAL A 82 -10.49 14.70 2.24
CA VAL A 82 -10.53 14.25 0.85
C VAL A 82 -9.33 14.78 0.07
N GLU A 83 -8.93 16.04 0.30
CA GLU A 83 -7.85 16.68 -0.45
C GLU A 83 -6.50 16.03 -0.14
N GLU A 84 -6.24 15.70 1.13
CA GLU A 84 -5.03 14.96 1.50
C GLU A 84 -5.02 13.53 0.95
N ALA A 85 -6.17 12.82 0.91
CA ALA A 85 -6.26 11.51 0.27
C ALA A 85 -5.98 11.59 -1.25
N VAL A 86 -6.51 12.60 -1.95
CA VAL A 86 -6.24 12.84 -3.38
C VAL A 86 -4.77 13.18 -3.59
N LYS A 87 -4.17 13.99 -2.71
CA LYS A 87 -2.76 14.35 -2.75
C LYS A 87 -1.85 13.17 -2.53
N GLU A 88 -2.22 12.20 -1.70
CA GLU A 88 -1.50 10.94 -1.56
C GLU A 88 -1.50 10.14 -2.88
N ILE A 89 -2.68 9.93 -3.47
CA ILE A 89 -2.82 9.19 -4.72
C ILE A 89 -2.01 9.84 -5.85
N THR A 90 -2.15 11.15 -6.03
CA THR A 90 -1.44 11.90 -7.08
C THR A 90 0.05 12.03 -6.78
N GLY A 91 0.43 12.08 -5.49
CA GLY A 91 1.80 12.14 -5.02
C GLY A 91 2.60 10.86 -5.28
N PHE A 92 1.97 9.70 -5.08
CA PHE A 92 2.57 8.38 -5.30
C PHE A 92 3.20 8.25 -6.69
N TYR A 93 2.47 8.68 -7.73
CA TYR A 93 2.90 8.59 -9.13
C TYR A 93 3.92 9.65 -9.56
N ARG A 94 4.30 10.60 -8.69
CA ARG A 94 5.37 11.58 -8.99
C ARG A 94 6.76 10.94 -9.03
N VAL A 95 6.90 9.80 -8.35
CA VAL A 95 8.15 9.03 -8.27
C VAL A 95 7.94 7.63 -8.82
N TYR A 96 6.92 6.90 -8.37
CA TYR A 96 6.68 5.53 -8.80
C TYR A 96 6.09 5.46 -10.21
N HIS A 97 6.55 4.50 -11.02
CA HIS A 97 5.94 4.17 -12.30
C HIS A 97 5.40 2.73 -12.33
N SER A 98 6.26 1.73 -12.06
CA SER A 98 5.86 0.31 -12.11
C SER A 98 6.90 -0.59 -11.47
N ALA A 99 6.49 -1.77 -11.00
CA ALA A 99 7.38 -2.86 -10.60
C ALA A 99 7.02 -4.14 -11.35
N ARG A 100 8.02 -4.93 -11.74
CA ARG A 100 7.82 -6.26 -12.34
C ARG A 100 9.01 -7.18 -12.12
N TRP A 101 8.76 -8.47 -12.12
CA TRP A 101 9.82 -9.48 -12.17
C TRP A 101 10.35 -9.66 -13.59
N VAL A 102 11.68 -9.70 -13.74
CA VAL A 102 12.40 -10.03 -14.98
C VAL A 102 13.38 -11.15 -14.64
N GLY A 103 13.00 -12.39 -14.93
CA GLY A 103 13.70 -13.56 -14.41
C GLY A 103 13.64 -13.57 -12.87
N GLN A 104 14.80 -13.60 -12.22
CA GLN A 104 14.93 -13.54 -10.76
C GLN A 104 15.07 -12.12 -10.20
N LYS A 105 15.02 -11.08 -11.05
CA LYS A 105 15.23 -9.70 -10.64
C LYS A 105 13.90 -8.96 -10.52
N LEU A 106 13.64 -8.34 -9.36
CA LEU A 106 12.59 -7.34 -9.24
C LEU A 106 13.10 -6.03 -9.86
N VAL A 107 12.44 -5.57 -10.91
CA VAL A 107 12.76 -4.31 -11.59
C VAL A 107 11.71 -3.27 -11.22
N ILE A 108 12.13 -2.24 -10.49
CA ILE A 108 11.32 -1.08 -10.17
C ILE A 108 11.69 0.05 -11.12
N ARG A 109 10.68 0.63 -11.77
CA ARG A 109 10.80 1.83 -12.59
C ARG A 109 10.26 3.02 -11.82
N ILE A 110 11.06 4.08 -11.82
CA ILE A 110 10.73 5.38 -11.24
C ILE A 110 10.83 6.47 -12.30
N VAL A 111 10.07 7.55 -12.12
CA VAL A 111 9.99 8.69 -13.04
C VAL A 111 11.16 9.66 -12.84
N ARG A 112 11.80 9.64 -11.67
CA ARG A 112 12.91 10.52 -11.31
C ARG A 112 14.12 9.68 -10.94
N SER A 113 15.30 10.05 -11.44
CA SER A 113 16.55 9.38 -11.05
C SER A 113 16.83 9.59 -9.56
N LEU A 114 17.27 8.52 -8.88
CA LEU A 114 17.81 8.61 -7.54
C LEU A 114 19.23 9.19 -7.57
N THR A 115 19.60 9.90 -6.50
CA THR A 115 21.00 10.30 -6.32
C THR A 115 21.86 9.07 -6.03
N PRO A 116 23.18 9.09 -6.36
CA PRO A 116 24.07 7.98 -6.02
C PRO A 116 24.05 7.64 -4.52
N ALA A 117 23.96 8.65 -3.66
CA ALA A 117 23.83 8.46 -2.21
C ALA A 117 22.54 7.69 -1.83
N ALA A 118 21.40 8.04 -2.44
CA ALA A 118 20.14 7.33 -2.19
C ALA A 118 20.19 5.87 -2.69
N VAL A 119 20.86 5.62 -3.82
CA VAL A 119 21.07 4.24 -4.31
C VAL A 119 21.93 3.43 -3.33
N MET A 120 23.03 4.01 -2.83
CA MET A 120 23.86 3.32 -1.83
C MET A 120 23.08 3.02 -0.55
N GLN A 121 22.29 3.98 -0.07
CA GLN A 121 21.47 3.79 1.13
C GLN A 121 20.41 2.69 0.94
N LEU A 122 19.78 2.61 -0.24
CA LEU A 122 18.83 1.52 -0.53
C LEU A 122 19.53 0.16 -0.58
N ASN A 123 20.71 0.07 -1.20
CA ASN A 123 21.46 -1.17 -1.24
C ASN A 123 21.92 -1.64 0.14
N ASP A 124 22.30 -0.71 1.01
CA ASP A 124 22.68 -1.02 2.39
C ASP A 124 21.46 -1.48 3.21
N LYS A 125 20.35 -0.75 3.11
CA LYS A 125 19.12 -1.06 3.85
C LYS A 125 18.50 -2.40 3.46
N PHE A 126 18.57 -2.77 2.19
CA PHE A 126 17.96 -3.99 1.64
C PHE A 126 19.02 -4.99 1.19
N ALA A 127 20.19 -5.00 1.84
CA ALA A 127 21.30 -5.89 1.51
C ALA A 127 20.94 -7.37 1.68
N ASP A 128 19.95 -7.69 2.52
CA ASP A 128 19.39 -9.02 2.70
C ASP A 128 18.58 -9.52 1.48
N LEU A 129 18.13 -8.60 0.62
CA LEU A 129 17.38 -8.89 -0.60
C LEU A 129 18.26 -8.90 -1.87
N LEU A 130 19.53 -8.50 -1.78
CA LEU A 130 20.48 -8.36 -2.90
C LEU A 130 21.49 -9.51 -2.97
#